data_AF-A0A2V7GRQ3-F1
#
_entry.id   AF-A0A2V7GRQ3-F1
#
_cell.length_a   1.000
_cell.length_b   1.000
_cell.length_c   1.000
_cell.angle_alpha   90.00
_cell.angle_beta   90.00
_cell.angle_gamma   90.00
#
_symmetry.space_group_name_H-M   'P 1'
#
loop_
_entity.id
_entity.type
_entity.pdbx_description
1 polymer ?
#
loop_
_entity_poly.entity_id
_entity_poly.type
_entity_poly.pdbx_seq_one_letter_code
_entity_poly.pdbx_strand_id
1 'polypeptide(L)'
;MTTRIVRVMPLLLCSVAPVRAQSLMYRPPNLGGTWVPDGGVVQFNFVHRFSVSPGPVHEVINYPTFTVAAGLGRALAVGWHFGTNSLVGPGQPDNNESEWSVRWRALGAEGAPGLAVAVTPAYNALAQSGDAEVGVDYTRGPVTLSGAARAMSHPYRATTARAALAGGVVARLSDYIAVSADVGSLVGPTTRAAWSAALDFVIPGSPHTFSLQVSNATTSTIEGNSRGFAKKLYGFEFTIPLHLSRFSPWFHRPTAPALAAGGPAAAAVEIHGFRFRTDTVTVAVGEAVRWTNADPLEHSVTFDDGPDSGRLAQRATFVRRFDRAGTYTYHCTPHPYMKGVVVVR
;
A
#
# COMPACT_ATOMS: atom_id res chain seq x y z
N MET A 1 50.43 16.61 26.17
CA MET A 1 49.72 15.65 25.31
C MET A 1 48.28 15.56 25.80
N THR A 2 47.35 16.23 25.13
CA THR A 2 45.91 16.21 25.46
C THR A 2 45.15 15.94 24.17
N THR A 3 44.76 14.68 23.99
CA THR A 3 44.06 14.17 22.80
C THR A 3 42.57 14.51 22.92
N ARG A 4 42.09 15.45 22.09
CA ARG A 4 40.65 15.70 21.94
C ARG A 4 40.04 14.60 21.06
N ILE A 5 39.17 13.78 21.64
CA ILE A 5 38.31 12.85 20.89
C ILE A 5 37.12 13.66 20.35
N VAL A 6 37.09 13.89 19.05
CA VAL A 6 35.93 14.44 18.35
C VAL A 6 34.91 13.29 18.21
N ARG A 7 33.79 13.37 18.95
CA ARG A 7 32.63 12.52 18.71
C ARG A 7 31.94 12.98 17.42
N VAL A 8 32.09 12.21 16.36
CA VAL A 8 31.25 12.35 15.16
C VAL A 8 29.91 11.67 15.47
N MET A 9 28.87 12.47 15.73
CA MET A 9 27.49 12.00 15.73
C MET A 9 27.10 11.72 14.28
N PRO A 10 26.63 10.51 13.91
CA PRO A 10 26.07 10.30 12.59
C PRO A 10 24.77 11.09 12.52
N LEU A 11 24.70 12.05 11.60
CA LEU A 11 23.47 12.71 11.24
C LEU A 11 22.58 11.64 10.59
N LEU A 12 21.60 11.10 11.32
CA LEU A 12 20.54 10.32 10.70
C LEU A 12 19.76 11.25 9.77
N LEU A 13 20.11 11.20 8.49
CA LEU A 13 19.25 11.67 7.40
C LEU A 13 17.97 10.84 7.49
N CYS A 14 16.95 11.37 8.15
CA CYS A 14 15.59 10.87 8.08
C CYS A 14 15.08 11.07 6.65
N SER A 15 15.42 10.13 5.76
CA SER A 15 14.66 9.97 4.54
C SER A 15 13.22 9.66 4.97
N VAL A 16 12.29 10.54 4.59
CA VAL A 16 10.87 10.32 4.84
C VAL A 16 10.47 9.19 3.89
N ALA A 17 10.56 7.95 4.38
CA ALA A 17 10.13 6.79 3.62
C ALA A 17 8.70 7.04 3.08
N PRO A 18 8.40 6.65 1.83
CA PRO A 18 7.06 6.82 1.29
C PRO A 18 6.06 6.16 2.24
N VAL A 19 4.97 6.88 2.48
CA VAL A 19 3.89 6.46 3.37
C VAL A 19 3.35 5.12 2.86
N ARG A 20 3.46 4.09 3.70
CA ARG A 20 3.18 2.70 3.34
C ARG A 20 1.69 2.40 3.43
N ALA A 21 1.25 1.54 2.52
CA ALA A 21 -0.10 1.02 2.45
C ALA A 21 -0.05 -0.36 1.79
N GLN A 22 -1.19 -1.00 1.61
CA GLN A 22 -1.24 -2.34 1.01
C GLN A 22 -0.92 -2.31 -0.49
N SER A 23 -0.17 -3.30 -0.96
CA SER A 23 0.03 -3.57 -2.39
C SER A 23 -0.15 -5.05 -2.72
N LEU A 24 -0.88 -5.34 -3.80
CA LEU A 24 -1.07 -6.70 -4.34
C LEU A 24 0.24 -7.30 -4.89
N MET A 25 1.30 -6.50 -5.04
CA MET A 25 2.63 -6.99 -5.45
C MET A 25 3.34 -7.80 -4.36
N TYR A 26 2.75 -7.90 -3.15
CA TYR A 26 3.38 -8.56 -2.01
C TYR A 26 2.46 -9.51 -1.24
N ARG A 27 1.20 -9.64 -1.63
CA ARG A 27 0.28 -10.60 -1.01
C ARG A 27 -0.64 -11.27 -2.03
N PRO A 28 -0.97 -12.55 -1.85
CA PRO A 28 -1.98 -13.22 -2.66
C PRO A 28 -3.41 -12.93 -2.15
N PRO A 29 -4.45 -13.19 -2.97
CA PRO A 29 -5.84 -12.79 -2.71
C PRO A 29 -6.46 -13.20 -1.37
N ASN A 30 -6.24 -14.42 -0.89
CA ASN A 30 -6.92 -14.92 0.32
C ASN A 30 -6.06 -14.81 1.59
N LEU A 31 -4.89 -14.18 1.50
CA LEU A 31 -4.05 -13.90 2.67
C LEU A 31 -4.19 -12.45 3.10
N GLY A 32 -4.28 -12.25 4.41
CA GLY A 32 -4.29 -10.91 4.98
C GLY A 32 -2.97 -10.17 4.71
N GLY A 33 -1.84 -10.87 4.61
CA GLY A 33 -0.49 -10.32 4.39
C GLY A 33 0.15 -9.71 5.65
N THR A 34 1.09 -8.78 5.49
CA THR A 34 1.73 -8.06 6.62
C THR A 34 1.64 -6.53 6.53
N TRP A 35 0.89 -6.00 5.56
CA TRP A 35 0.68 -4.56 5.43
C TRP A 35 0.01 -3.97 6.66
N VAL A 36 0.43 -2.75 6.99
CA VAL A 36 -0.24 -1.87 7.94
C VAL A 36 -0.12 -0.47 7.37
N PRO A 37 -1.24 0.24 7.11
CA PRO A 37 -1.18 1.61 6.63
C PRO A 37 -0.44 2.49 7.63
N ASP A 38 0.42 3.37 7.13
CA ASP A 38 1.04 4.40 7.95
C ASP A 38 -0.02 5.42 8.40
N GLY A 39 0.28 6.13 9.48
CA GLY A 39 -0.57 7.17 10.06
C GLY A 39 -0.89 8.25 9.04
N GLY A 40 -2.17 8.59 8.93
CA GLY A 40 -2.66 9.52 7.91
C GLY A 40 -3.00 8.86 6.57
N VAL A 41 -2.95 7.52 6.48
CA VAL A 41 -3.51 6.75 5.35
C VAL A 41 -4.76 6.02 5.78
N VAL A 42 -5.78 6.10 4.95
CA VAL A 42 -6.91 5.18 4.95
C VAL A 42 -6.77 4.26 3.75
N GLN A 43 -6.56 2.98 3.99
CA GLN A 43 -6.59 1.96 2.95
C GLN A 43 -8.04 1.60 2.67
N PHE A 44 -8.44 1.66 1.39
CA PHE A 44 -9.70 1.10 0.92
C PHE A 44 -9.42 -0.01 -0.09
N ASN A 45 -10.00 -1.19 0.12
CA ASN A 45 -9.96 -2.26 -0.87
C ASN A 45 -11.37 -2.60 -1.32
N PHE A 46 -11.49 -2.87 -2.61
CA PHE A 46 -12.68 -3.46 -3.18
C PHE A 46 -12.33 -4.79 -3.84
N VAL A 47 -12.73 -5.88 -3.18
CA VAL A 47 -12.69 -7.22 -3.75
C VAL A 47 -14.07 -7.51 -4.33
N HIS A 48 -14.15 -7.81 -5.61
CA HIS A 48 -15.39 -8.27 -6.22
C HIS A 48 -15.20 -9.65 -6.80
N ARG A 49 -15.89 -10.64 -6.23
CA ARG A 49 -15.90 -12.03 -6.69
C ARG A 49 -17.29 -12.40 -7.15
N PHE A 50 -17.40 -13.22 -8.20
CA PHE A 50 -18.69 -13.62 -8.75
C PHE A 50 -18.64 -15.02 -9.38
N SER A 51 -19.79 -15.67 -9.45
CA SER A 51 -20.01 -16.88 -10.24
C SER A 51 -21.17 -16.69 -11.20
N VAL A 52 -21.13 -17.32 -12.36
CA VAL A 52 -22.27 -17.36 -13.28
C VAL A 52 -23.03 -18.67 -13.06
N SER A 53 -24.35 -18.58 -12.88
CA SER A 53 -25.18 -19.76 -12.71
C SER A 53 -25.27 -20.58 -14.02
N PRO A 54 -25.46 -21.91 -13.92
CA PRO A 54 -25.78 -22.71 -15.10
C PRO A 54 -27.04 -22.19 -15.80
N GLY A 55 -27.16 -22.50 -17.10
CA GLY A 55 -28.28 -22.04 -17.93
C GLY A 55 -29.66 -22.52 -17.44
N PRO A 56 -30.74 -21.94 -17.97
CA PRO A 56 -30.78 -21.06 -19.15
C PRO A 56 -30.58 -19.57 -18.85
N VAL A 57 -30.70 -19.14 -17.59
CA VAL A 57 -30.74 -17.70 -17.24
C VAL A 57 -29.35 -17.06 -17.14
N HIS A 58 -28.31 -17.83 -16.80
CA HIS A 58 -26.93 -17.35 -16.66
C HIS A 58 -26.80 -16.12 -15.75
N GLU A 59 -27.31 -16.26 -14.52
CA GLU A 59 -27.31 -15.20 -13.52
C GLU A 59 -25.92 -14.98 -12.91
N VAL A 60 -25.51 -13.73 -12.77
CA VAL A 60 -24.27 -13.36 -12.08
C VAL A 60 -24.54 -13.21 -10.58
N ILE A 61 -23.99 -14.12 -9.79
CA ILE A 61 -24.10 -14.11 -8.33
C ILE A 61 -22.82 -13.50 -7.77
N ASN A 62 -22.96 -12.37 -7.07
CA ASN A 62 -21.84 -11.55 -6.58
C ASN A 62 -21.54 -11.82 -5.09
N TYR A 63 -20.26 -11.66 -4.74
CA TYR A 63 -19.67 -11.79 -3.40
C TYR A 63 -18.63 -10.67 -3.20
N PRO A 64 -19.05 -9.39 -3.16
CA PRO A 64 -18.14 -8.29 -2.89
C PRO A 64 -17.66 -8.30 -1.43
N THR A 65 -16.43 -7.86 -1.21
CA THR A 65 -15.90 -7.49 0.11
C THR A 65 -15.24 -6.13 0.02
N PHE A 66 -15.64 -5.22 0.91
CA PHE A 66 -15.02 -3.91 1.09
C PHE A 66 -14.13 -3.95 2.32
N THR A 67 -12.94 -3.36 2.20
CA THR A 67 -12.03 -3.16 3.33
C THR A 67 -11.83 -1.68 3.54
N VAL A 68 -11.90 -1.21 4.78
CA VAL A 68 -11.46 0.12 5.18
C VAL A 68 -10.49 -0.06 6.35
N ALA A 69 -9.25 0.42 6.24
CA ALA A 69 -8.29 0.37 7.34
C ALA A 69 -7.57 1.70 7.52
N ALA A 70 -7.69 2.29 8.71
CA ALA A 70 -7.04 3.55 9.05
C ALA A 70 -5.74 3.30 9.81
N GLY A 71 -4.64 3.84 9.29
CA GLY A 71 -3.33 3.78 9.94
C GLY A 71 -3.24 4.68 11.17
N LEU A 72 -2.71 4.13 12.26
CA LEU A 72 -2.45 4.79 13.54
C LEU A 72 -0.94 4.74 13.83
N GLY A 73 -0.26 5.88 13.69
CA GLY A 73 1.19 5.94 13.89
C GLY A 73 1.97 5.26 12.77
N ARG A 74 2.85 4.30 13.08
CA ARG A 74 3.66 3.62 12.04
C ARG A 74 3.44 2.12 11.97
N ALA A 75 2.76 1.52 12.93
CA ALA A 75 2.73 0.06 13.09
C ALA A 75 1.36 -0.46 13.51
N LEU A 76 0.36 0.40 13.65
CA LEU A 76 -0.99 0.02 14.06
C LEU A 76 -2.00 0.49 13.03
N ALA A 77 -3.09 -0.26 12.88
CA ALA A 77 -4.26 0.17 12.14
C ALA A 77 -5.53 -0.42 12.74
N VAL A 78 -6.65 0.27 12.52
CA VAL A 78 -7.99 -0.26 12.78
C VAL A 78 -8.62 -0.53 11.43
N GLY A 79 -9.10 -1.76 11.25
CA GLY A 79 -9.67 -2.26 10.01
C GLY A 79 -11.13 -2.66 10.17
N TRP A 80 -11.87 -2.57 9.08
CA TRP A 80 -13.23 -3.06 8.93
C TRP A 80 -13.37 -3.74 7.57
N HIS A 81 -13.87 -4.98 7.58
CA HIS A 81 -14.25 -5.71 6.38
C HIS A 81 -15.77 -5.86 6.35
N PHE A 82 -16.36 -5.60 5.19
CA PHE A 82 -17.78 -5.80 4.94
C PHE A 82 -17.97 -6.67 3.70
N GLY A 83 -18.41 -7.90 3.89
CA GLY A 83 -18.71 -8.85 2.82
C GLY A 83 -20.21 -9.05 2.68
N THR A 84 -20.73 -9.10 1.45
CA THR A 84 -22.13 -9.51 1.21
C THR A 84 -22.17 -10.93 0.66
N ASN A 85 -23.35 -11.55 0.75
CA ASN A 85 -23.57 -12.93 0.34
C ASN A 85 -22.59 -13.91 1.03
N SER A 86 -22.31 -13.64 2.31
CA SER A 86 -21.28 -14.37 3.06
C SER A 86 -21.75 -15.77 3.44
N LEU A 87 -20.82 -16.72 3.40
CA LEU A 87 -21.01 -18.10 3.84
C LEU A 87 -20.54 -18.34 5.28
N VAL A 88 -20.28 -17.27 6.02
CA VAL A 88 -19.82 -17.35 7.42
C VAL A 88 -20.99 -17.50 8.41
N GLY A 89 -22.20 -17.04 8.04
CA GLY A 89 -23.40 -17.14 8.87
C GLY A 89 -24.36 -18.28 8.51
N PRO A 90 -25.36 -18.57 9.38
CA PRO A 90 -26.48 -19.46 9.07
C PRO A 90 -27.42 -18.80 8.03
N GLY A 91 -28.16 -19.59 7.25
CA GLY A 91 -29.16 -19.06 6.30
C GLY A 91 -28.58 -18.58 4.97
N GLN A 92 -27.69 -19.36 4.35
CA GLN A 92 -27.07 -19.02 3.05
C GLN A 92 -28.00 -19.32 1.87
N PRO A 93 -27.89 -18.56 0.75
CA PRO A 93 -27.26 -17.24 0.58
C PRO A 93 -28.10 -16.09 1.18
N ASP A 94 -27.58 -14.86 1.24
CA ASP A 94 -28.22 -13.59 1.73
C ASP A 94 -27.67 -12.98 3.04
N ASN A 95 -26.57 -13.50 3.58
CA ASN A 95 -25.93 -12.90 4.76
C ASN A 95 -24.98 -11.74 4.41
N ASN A 96 -24.96 -10.73 5.29
CA ASN A 96 -23.90 -9.73 5.31
C ASN A 96 -22.99 -9.97 6.52
N GLU A 97 -21.69 -9.89 6.26
CA GLU A 97 -20.63 -10.15 7.22
C GLU A 97 -19.87 -8.85 7.49
N SER A 98 -19.71 -8.52 8.78
CA SER A 98 -18.93 -7.38 9.24
C SER A 98 -17.85 -7.89 10.20
N GLU A 99 -16.59 -7.68 9.85
CA GLU A 99 -15.45 -8.05 10.67
C GLU A 99 -14.62 -6.81 11.02
N TRP A 100 -14.53 -6.51 12.30
CA TRP A 100 -13.67 -5.43 12.81
C TRP A 100 -12.34 -6.01 13.24
N SER A 101 -11.24 -5.31 12.98
CA SER A 101 -9.90 -5.78 13.31
C SER A 101 -9.02 -4.65 13.82
N VAL A 102 -8.02 -5.03 14.61
CA VAL A 102 -6.85 -4.20 14.88
C VAL A 102 -5.66 -4.92 14.29
N ARG A 103 -4.84 -4.21 13.53
CA ARG A 103 -3.66 -4.80 12.88
C ARG A 103 -2.39 -4.18 13.40
N TRP A 104 -1.48 -5.02 13.87
CA TRP A 104 -0.20 -4.60 14.42
C TRP A 104 0.95 -5.18 13.61
N ARG A 105 1.85 -4.32 13.13
CA ARG A 105 3.11 -4.69 12.48
C ARG A 105 4.15 -4.96 13.56
N ALA A 106 4.31 -6.23 13.91
CA ALA A 106 5.25 -6.67 14.92
C ALA A 106 6.70 -6.63 14.43
N LEU A 107 6.93 -6.92 13.14
CA LEU A 107 8.27 -6.93 12.55
C LEU A 107 8.23 -6.53 11.07
N GLY A 108 9.31 -5.92 10.59
CA GLY A 108 9.52 -5.64 9.17
C GLY A 108 8.44 -4.73 8.59
N ALA A 109 8.24 -4.84 7.28
CA ALA A 109 7.11 -4.25 6.58
C ALA A 109 6.88 -4.95 5.26
N GLU A 110 5.63 -4.90 4.78
CA GLU A 110 5.26 -5.43 3.48
C GLU A 110 6.25 -4.97 2.39
N GLY A 111 6.74 -5.94 1.62
CA GLY A 111 7.66 -5.74 0.50
C GLY A 111 9.09 -5.35 0.85
N ALA A 112 9.41 -5.09 2.12
CA ALA A 112 10.80 -4.90 2.54
C ALA A 112 11.54 -6.25 2.48
N PRO A 113 12.81 -6.30 2.00
CA PRO A 113 13.58 -7.53 2.02
C PRO A 113 13.69 -8.15 3.41
N GLY A 114 13.53 -9.47 3.49
CA GLY A 114 13.57 -10.23 4.74
C GLY A 114 12.18 -10.50 5.31
N LEU A 115 12.13 -10.68 6.62
CA LEU A 115 10.94 -11.12 7.35
C LEU A 115 10.06 -9.93 7.77
N ALA A 116 8.77 -10.03 7.50
CA ALA A 116 7.73 -9.18 8.06
C ALA A 116 6.69 -10.02 8.81
N VAL A 117 6.14 -9.46 9.89
CA VAL A 117 5.15 -10.14 10.74
C VAL A 117 4.07 -9.14 11.13
N ALA A 118 2.82 -9.55 10.99
CA ALA A 118 1.66 -8.81 11.46
C ALA A 118 0.75 -9.69 12.31
N VAL A 119 0.14 -9.10 13.34
CA VAL A 119 -0.84 -9.74 14.20
C VAL A 119 -2.15 -8.97 14.09
N THR A 120 -3.24 -9.70 13.85
CA THR A 120 -4.55 -9.15 13.53
C THR A 120 -5.63 -9.81 14.39
N PRO A 121 -5.84 -9.40 15.64
CA PRO A 121 -7.09 -9.71 16.35
C PRO A 121 -8.28 -9.08 15.62
N ALA A 122 -9.38 -9.83 15.57
CA ALA A 122 -10.60 -9.42 14.91
C ALA A 122 -11.85 -9.95 15.63
N TYR A 123 -13.00 -9.39 15.28
CA TYR A 123 -14.29 -9.87 15.72
C TYR A 123 -15.26 -9.89 14.53
N ASN A 124 -15.78 -11.08 14.26
CA ASN A 124 -16.77 -11.32 13.22
C ASN A 124 -18.19 -11.24 13.80
N ALA A 125 -18.94 -10.21 13.38
CA ALA A 125 -20.27 -9.97 13.93
C ALA A 125 -21.32 -11.02 13.50
N LEU A 126 -21.18 -11.58 12.29
CA LEU A 126 -22.14 -12.54 11.76
C LEU A 126 -21.97 -13.92 12.42
N ALA A 127 -20.72 -14.38 12.54
CA ALA A 127 -20.38 -15.62 13.25
C ALA A 127 -20.41 -15.48 14.77
N GLN A 128 -20.38 -14.25 15.31
CA GLN A 128 -20.18 -13.98 16.74
C GLN A 128 -18.88 -14.60 17.25
N SER A 129 -17.82 -14.50 16.44
CA SER A 129 -16.52 -15.10 16.70
C SER A 129 -15.47 -14.03 16.97
N GLY A 130 -14.75 -14.16 18.09
CA GLY A 130 -13.43 -13.58 18.23
C GLY A 130 -12.43 -14.37 17.40
N ASP A 131 -11.74 -13.68 16.51
CA ASP A 131 -10.80 -14.24 15.53
C ASP A 131 -9.43 -13.60 15.66
N ALA A 132 -8.42 -14.26 15.12
CA ALA A 132 -7.08 -13.70 15.02
C ALA A 132 -6.32 -14.30 13.83
N GLU A 133 -5.46 -13.49 13.20
CA GLU A 133 -4.47 -13.95 12.23
C GLU A 133 -3.07 -13.48 12.65
N VAL A 134 -2.10 -14.39 12.59
CA VAL A 134 -0.67 -14.05 12.52
C VAL A 134 -0.23 -14.26 11.08
N GLY A 135 0.05 -13.16 10.38
CA GLY A 135 0.58 -13.15 9.01
C GLY A 135 2.09 -12.99 9.02
N VAL A 136 2.76 -13.73 8.16
CA VAL A 136 4.21 -13.72 7.98
C VAL A 136 4.52 -13.61 6.49
N ASP A 137 5.34 -12.64 6.11
CA ASP A 137 5.87 -12.51 4.77
C ASP A 137 7.40 -12.60 4.80
N TYR A 138 7.97 -13.28 3.81
CA TYR A 138 9.41 -13.30 3.57
C TYR A 138 9.70 -12.90 2.13
N THR A 139 10.25 -11.70 1.95
CA THR A 139 10.54 -11.14 0.63
C THR A 139 12.03 -11.26 0.30
N ARG A 140 12.35 -11.89 -0.83
CA ARG A 140 13.71 -11.97 -1.38
C ARG A 140 13.70 -11.73 -2.88
N GLY A 141 14.31 -10.62 -3.29
CA GLY A 141 14.32 -10.21 -4.70
C GLY A 141 12.88 -10.11 -5.22
N PRO A 142 12.53 -10.67 -6.40
CA PRO A 142 11.20 -10.57 -6.97
C PRO A 142 10.14 -11.42 -6.26
N VAL A 143 10.52 -12.31 -5.34
CA VAL A 143 9.59 -13.28 -4.73
C VAL A 143 9.25 -12.88 -3.30
N THR A 144 7.97 -12.98 -2.96
CA THR A 144 7.46 -12.93 -1.59
C THR A 144 6.76 -14.23 -1.27
N LEU A 145 7.19 -14.91 -0.20
CA LEU A 145 6.50 -16.06 0.37
C LEU A 145 5.66 -15.59 1.54
N SER A 146 4.43 -16.07 1.64
CA SER A 146 3.48 -15.66 2.66
C SER A 146 2.96 -16.88 3.43
N GLY A 147 2.74 -16.72 4.72
CA GLY A 147 2.13 -17.70 5.60
C GLY A 147 1.17 -17.03 6.57
N ALA A 148 0.09 -17.74 6.94
CA ALA A 148 -0.85 -17.26 7.94
C ALA A 148 -1.27 -18.40 8.87
N ALA A 149 -1.28 -18.10 10.17
CA ALA A 149 -1.91 -18.93 11.19
C ALA A 149 -3.12 -18.18 11.74
N ARG A 150 -4.28 -18.82 11.73
CA ARG A 150 -5.55 -18.23 12.14
C ARG A 150 -6.16 -19.00 13.29
N ALA A 151 -6.81 -18.30 14.20
CA ALA A 151 -7.61 -18.87 15.26
C ALA A 151 -8.98 -18.20 15.27
N MET A 152 -10.04 -19.00 15.41
CA MET A 152 -11.42 -18.52 15.45
C MET A 152 -12.12 -19.21 16.63
N SER A 153 -12.80 -18.43 17.47
CA SER A 153 -13.49 -18.95 18.66
C SER A 153 -14.80 -19.69 18.31
N HIS A 154 -15.57 -19.16 17.36
CA HIS A 154 -16.87 -19.70 16.94
C HIS A 154 -17.01 -19.71 15.41
N PRO A 155 -16.06 -20.35 14.69
CA PRO A 155 -16.01 -20.28 13.24
C PRO A 155 -17.31 -20.83 12.63
N TYR A 156 -17.93 -20.09 11.73
CA TYR A 156 -19.21 -20.45 11.10
C TYR A 156 -20.33 -20.73 12.11
N ARG A 157 -20.34 -20.02 13.26
CA ARG A 157 -21.19 -20.28 14.44
C ARG A 157 -21.04 -21.68 15.06
N ALA A 158 -19.91 -22.35 14.83
CA ALA A 158 -19.62 -23.59 15.52
C ALA A 158 -19.45 -23.33 17.03
N THR A 159 -19.75 -24.34 17.84
CA THR A 159 -19.57 -24.30 19.30
C THR A 159 -18.13 -24.55 19.75
N THR A 160 -17.22 -24.80 18.80
CA THR A 160 -15.84 -25.19 19.07
C THR A 160 -14.88 -24.31 18.29
N ALA A 161 -13.86 -23.82 18.99
CA ALA A 161 -12.79 -23.05 18.37
C ALA A 161 -12.03 -23.90 17.36
N ARG A 162 -11.57 -23.27 16.28
CA ARG A 162 -10.72 -23.92 15.27
C ARG A 162 -9.56 -23.04 14.87
N ALA A 163 -8.53 -23.69 14.36
CA ALA A 163 -7.41 -23.02 13.73
C ALA A 163 -7.46 -23.23 12.21
N ALA A 164 -6.85 -22.33 11.46
CA ALA A 164 -6.56 -22.50 10.05
C ALA A 164 -5.09 -22.19 9.77
N LEU A 165 -4.53 -22.85 8.76
CA LEU A 165 -3.22 -22.55 8.22
C LEU A 165 -3.35 -22.24 6.74
N ALA A 166 -2.62 -21.23 6.28
CA ALA A 166 -2.59 -20.85 4.88
C ALA A 166 -1.17 -20.44 4.47
N GLY A 167 -0.89 -20.56 3.18
CA GLY A 167 0.37 -20.16 2.59
C GLY A 167 0.18 -19.75 1.15
N GLY A 168 1.11 -18.94 0.66
CA GLY A 168 1.05 -18.44 -0.71
C GLY A 168 2.36 -17.83 -1.16
N VAL A 169 2.35 -17.37 -2.40
CA VAL A 169 3.50 -16.80 -3.08
C VAL A 169 3.06 -15.66 -3.98
N VAL A 170 3.90 -14.64 -4.07
CA VAL A 170 3.86 -13.62 -5.13
C VAL A 170 5.21 -13.63 -5.85
N ALA A 171 5.18 -13.73 -7.17
CA ALA A 171 6.34 -13.61 -8.04
C ALA A 171 6.20 -12.37 -8.92
N ARG A 172 7.01 -11.36 -8.65
CA ARG A 172 7.04 -10.11 -9.44
C ARG A 172 7.82 -10.35 -10.73
N LEU A 173 7.12 -10.24 -11.85
CA LEU A 173 7.67 -10.43 -13.19
C LEU A 173 8.32 -9.14 -13.71
N SER A 174 7.83 -8.00 -13.24
CA SER A 174 8.39 -6.66 -13.46
C SER A 174 8.03 -5.74 -12.30
N ASP A 175 8.38 -4.47 -12.39
CA ASP A 175 7.95 -3.45 -11.44
C ASP A 175 6.43 -3.21 -11.45
N TYR A 176 5.73 -3.68 -12.49
CA TYR A 176 4.31 -3.42 -12.71
C TYR A 176 3.43 -4.65 -12.68
N ILE A 177 4.00 -5.85 -12.85
CA ILE A 177 3.24 -7.09 -13.03
C ILE A 177 3.78 -8.15 -12.07
N ALA A 178 2.87 -8.80 -11.36
CA ALA A 178 3.17 -9.99 -10.58
C ALA A 178 2.13 -11.09 -10.83
N VAL A 179 2.50 -12.31 -10.51
CA VAL A 179 1.57 -13.44 -10.41
C VAL A 179 1.55 -13.92 -8.97
N SER A 180 0.38 -14.27 -8.47
CA SER A 180 0.22 -14.73 -7.10
C SER A 180 -0.72 -15.93 -7.00
N ALA A 181 -0.51 -16.74 -5.96
CA ALA A 181 -1.35 -17.87 -5.63
C ALA A 181 -1.30 -18.16 -4.13
N ASP A 182 -2.39 -18.70 -3.60
CA ASP A 182 -2.47 -19.15 -2.21
C ASP A 182 -3.36 -20.38 -2.04
N VAL A 183 -3.16 -21.05 -0.90
CA VAL A 183 -4.03 -22.11 -0.41
C VAL A 183 -4.08 -22.07 1.11
N GLY A 184 -5.25 -22.33 1.69
CA GLY A 184 -5.43 -22.39 3.13
C GLY A 184 -6.65 -23.22 3.53
N SER A 185 -6.63 -23.76 4.74
CA SER A 185 -7.74 -24.56 5.25
C SER A 185 -7.75 -24.58 6.78
N LEU A 186 -8.94 -24.81 7.35
CA LEU A 186 -9.08 -25.22 8.74
C LEU A 186 -8.25 -26.47 9.02
N VAL A 187 -7.62 -26.50 10.20
CA VAL A 187 -6.92 -27.67 10.73
C VAL A 187 -7.96 -28.72 11.14
N GLY A 188 -7.86 -29.92 10.56
CA GLY A 188 -8.77 -31.04 10.82
C GLY A 188 -9.33 -31.64 9.52
N PRO A 189 -9.96 -32.83 9.56
CA PRO A 189 -10.31 -33.55 8.35
C PRO A 189 -11.60 -33.01 7.72
N THR A 190 -11.66 -33.02 6.39
CA THR A 190 -12.81 -32.74 5.49
C THR A 190 -13.15 -31.29 5.11
N THR A 191 -12.49 -30.26 5.65
CA THR A 191 -12.77 -28.89 5.18
C THR A 191 -12.18 -28.68 3.78
N ARG A 192 -13.00 -28.18 2.86
CA ARG A 192 -12.53 -27.78 1.53
C ARG A 192 -11.56 -26.61 1.69
N ALA A 193 -10.35 -26.75 1.16
CA ALA A 193 -9.36 -25.68 1.17
C ALA A 193 -9.86 -24.47 0.36
N ALA A 194 -9.65 -23.28 0.91
CA ALA A 194 -9.66 -22.03 0.16
C ALA A 194 -8.38 -21.94 -0.67
N TRP A 195 -8.49 -21.47 -1.91
CA TRP A 195 -7.36 -21.24 -2.80
C TRP A 195 -7.64 -20.07 -3.73
N SER A 196 -6.59 -19.46 -4.25
CA SER A 196 -6.69 -18.47 -5.31
C SER A 196 -5.48 -18.48 -6.25
N ALA A 197 -5.66 -17.84 -7.39
CA ALA A 197 -4.59 -17.39 -8.25
C ALA A 197 -4.95 -16.03 -8.86
N ALA A 198 -3.96 -15.16 -9.04
CA ALA A 198 -4.17 -13.85 -9.62
C ALA A 198 -3.02 -13.38 -10.52
N LEU A 199 -3.37 -12.47 -11.43
CA LEU A 199 -2.45 -11.59 -12.14
C LEU A 199 -2.61 -10.20 -11.53
N ASP A 200 -1.53 -9.68 -10.98
CA ASP A 200 -1.49 -8.45 -10.19
C ASP A 200 -0.77 -7.34 -10.95
N PHE A 201 -1.27 -6.12 -10.82
CA PHE A 201 -0.82 -4.96 -11.55
C PHE A 201 -0.62 -3.76 -10.63
N VAL A 202 0.47 -3.02 -10.83
CA VAL A 202 0.60 -1.66 -10.34
C VAL A 202 0.12 -0.71 -11.42
N ILE A 203 -0.72 0.26 -11.07
CA ILE A 203 -1.12 1.32 -12.00
C ILE A 203 0.03 2.34 -12.08
N PRO A 204 0.70 2.49 -13.24
CA PRO A 204 1.85 3.39 -13.36
C PRO A 204 1.53 4.81 -12.91
N GLY A 205 2.45 5.43 -12.17
CA GLY A 205 2.26 6.79 -11.64
C GLY A 205 1.31 6.88 -10.45
N SER A 206 0.87 5.77 -9.88
CA SER A 206 0.03 5.76 -8.68
C SER A 206 0.41 4.63 -7.71
N PRO A 207 0.06 4.75 -6.43
CA PRO A 207 0.21 3.65 -5.46
C PRO A 207 -0.90 2.61 -5.55
N HIS A 208 -1.80 2.71 -6.53
CA HIS A 208 -2.92 1.78 -6.69
C HIS A 208 -2.45 0.46 -7.31
N THR A 209 -3.00 -0.64 -6.80
CA THR A 209 -2.83 -1.96 -7.41
C THR A 209 -4.18 -2.57 -7.73
N PHE A 210 -4.18 -3.40 -8.76
CA PHE A 210 -5.35 -4.08 -9.28
C PHE A 210 -5.00 -5.55 -9.53
N SER A 211 -5.93 -6.48 -9.33
CA SER A 211 -5.75 -7.87 -9.73
C SER A 211 -6.90 -8.40 -10.57
N LEU A 212 -6.60 -9.34 -11.45
CA LEU A 212 -7.59 -10.26 -12.01
C LEU A 212 -7.37 -11.62 -11.36
N GLN A 213 -8.41 -12.16 -10.72
CA GLN A 213 -8.27 -13.31 -9.84
C GLN A 213 -9.34 -14.37 -10.05
N VAL A 214 -8.96 -15.61 -9.77
CA VAL A 214 -9.86 -16.72 -9.54
C VAL A 214 -9.65 -17.21 -8.11
N SER A 215 -10.74 -17.44 -7.38
CA SER A 215 -10.71 -17.95 -6.01
C SER A 215 -11.90 -18.86 -5.77
N ASN A 216 -11.85 -19.68 -4.74
CA ASN A 216 -13.05 -20.30 -4.18
C ASN A 216 -13.41 -19.77 -2.79
N ALA A 217 -12.78 -18.71 -2.28
CA ALA A 217 -13.21 -18.04 -1.05
C ALA A 217 -14.23 -16.93 -1.37
N THR A 218 -15.34 -16.86 -0.64
CA THR A 218 -16.42 -15.90 -0.94
C THR A 218 -16.13 -14.49 -0.44
N THR A 219 -15.65 -14.35 0.79
CA THR A 219 -15.35 -13.07 1.41
C THR A 219 -13.89 -13.01 1.82
N SER A 220 -13.38 -11.80 2.09
CA SER A 220 -11.97 -11.57 2.47
C SER A 220 -11.73 -11.46 3.98
N THR A 221 -12.69 -11.88 4.80
CA THR A 221 -12.55 -11.97 6.27
C THR A 221 -11.66 -13.15 6.68
N ILE A 222 -11.25 -13.21 7.95
CA ILE A 222 -10.42 -14.31 8.45
C ILE A 222 -11.15 -15.66 8.27
N GLU A 223 -12.43 -15.73 8.64
CA GLU A 223 -13.27 -16.91 8.42
C GLU A 223 -13.54 -17.16 6.94
N GLY A 224 -13.89 -16.12 6.16
CA GLY A 224 -14.21 -16.23 4.75
C GLY A 224 -13.07 -16.82 3.92
N ASN A 225 -11.84 -16.47 4.26
CA ASN A 225 -10.63 -16.98 3.61
C ASN A 225 -10.13 -18.33 4.15
N SER A 226 -10.78 -18.91 5.17
CA SER A 226 -10.32 -20.15 5.83
C SER A 226 -11.06 -21.41 5.36
N ARG A 227 -12.10 -21.26 4.54
CA ARG A 227 -12.88 -22.37 3.98
C ARG A 227 -13.26 -22.08 2.53
N GLY A 228 -12.96 -23.03 1.65
CA GLY A 228 -13.31 -22.97 0.25
C GLY A 228 -14.80 -23.24 0.00
N PHE A 229 -15.37 -22.48 -0.93
CA PHE A 229 -16.67 -22.69 -1.55
C PHE A 229 -16.60 -23.77 -2.63
N ALA A 230 -17.76 -24.32 -2.99
CA ALA A 230 -17.87 -25.35 -4.01
C ALA A 230 -17.68 -24.80 -5.43
N LYS A 231 -18.04 -23.54 -5.67
CA LYS A 231 -17.94 -22.89 -6.98
C LYS A 231 -16.61 -22.16 -7.12
N LYS A 232 -16.13 -22.08 -8.37
CA LYS A 232 -15.08 -21.14 -8.76
C LYS A 232 -15.69 -19.75 -8.87
N LEU A 233 -15.01 -18.78 -8.28
CA LEU A 233 -15.37 -17.37 -8.34
C LEU A 233 -14.30 -16.65 -9.15
N TYR A 234 -14.73 -15.89 -10.13
CA TYR A 234 -13.87 -14.97 -10.88
C TYR A 234 -14.03 -13.58 -10.29
N GLY A 235 -13.04 -12.72 -10.46
CA GLY A 235 -13.13 -11.42 -9.86
C GLY A 235 -11.91 -10.55 -10.04
N PHE A 236 -11.92 -9.46 -9.29
CA PHE A 236 -10.81 -8.54 -9.18
C PHE A 236 -10.66 -8.04 -7.75
N GLU A 237 -9.50 -7.47 -7.47
CA GLU A 237 -9.31 -6.59 -6.32
C GLU A 237 -8.76 -5.25 -6.79
N PHE A 238 -9.23 -4.15 -6.19
CA PHE A 238 -8.66 -2.83 -6.36
C PHE A 238 -8.26 -2.22 -5.02
N THR A 239 -6.99 -1.84 -4.87
CA THR A 239 -6.44 -1.29 -3.62
C THR A 239 -6.19 0.21 -3.73
N ILE A 240 -6.75 0.98 -2.81
CA ILE A 240 -6.79 2.44 -2.84
C ILE A 240 -6.23 3.00 -1.53
N PRO A 241 -4.95 3.38 -1.48
CA PRO A 241 -4.42 4.14 -0.37
C PRO A 241 -4.85 5.61 -0.48
N LEU A 242 -5.72 6.02 0.42
CA LEU A 242 -6.17 7.41 0.56
C LEU A 242 -5.26 8.13 1.56
N HIS A 243 -4.34 8.93 1.06
CA HIS A 243 -3.51 9.79 1.89
C HIS A 243 -4.35 11.00 2.33
N LEU A 244 -4.64 11.11 3.63
CA LEU A 244 -5.50 12.18 4.17
C LEU A 244 -4.89 13.57 3.98
N SER A 245 -3.56 13.67 3.87
CA SER A 245 -2.88 14.91 3.48
C SER A 245 -3.32 15.42 2.11
N ARG A 246 -3.84 14.58 1.21
CA ARG A 246 -4.39 15.05 -0.07
C ARG A 246 -5.71 15.82 0.09
N PHE A 247 -6.44 15.59 1.18
CA PHE A 247 -7.81 16.08 1.35
C PHE A 247 -7.96 17.18 2.41
N SER A 248 -6.96 17.38 3.29
CA SER A 248 -6.97 18.51 4.21
C SER A 248 -5.57 18.96 4.65
N PRO A 249 -5.34 20.29 4.77
CA PRO A 249 -4.13 20.86 5.37
C PRO A 249 -3.87 20.39 6.80
N TRP A 250 -4.91 20.01 7.55
CA TRP A 250 -4.77 19.55 8.94
C TRP A 250 -3.98 18.24 9.08
N PHE A 251 -3.89 17.46 7.99
CA PHE A 251 -3.12 16.20 7.96
C PHE A 251 -1.72 16.39 7.34
N HIS A 252 -1.36 17.60 6.93
CA HIS A 252 0.02 17.87 6.54
C HIS A 252 0.89 17.89 7.80
N ARG A 253 1.99 17.13 7.78
CA ARG A 253 3.09 17.47 8.69
C ARG A 253 3.58 18.86 8.27
N PRO A 254 3.74 19.82 9.21
CA PRO A 254 4.44 21.04 8.87
C PRO A 254 5.87 20.65 8.50
N THR A 255 6.14 20.58 7.19
CA THR A 255 7.50 20.54 6.69
C THR A 255 8.06 21.90 7.08
N ALA A 256 9.05 21.92 7.97
CA ALA A 256 9.83 23.14 8.17
C ALA A 256 10.29 23.56 6.77
N PRO A 257 9.96 24.78 6.30
CA PRO A 257 10.46 25.23 5.01
C PRO A 257 11.96 25.03 5.04
N ALA A 258 12.49 24.28 4.07
CA ALA A 258 13.93 24.22 3.86
C ALA A 258 14.41 25.67 3.85
N LEU A 259 15.32 26.01 4.78
CA LEU A 259 15.81 27.36 4.97
C LEU A 259 16.08 27.98 3.61
N ALA A 260 15.25 28.95 3.23
CA ALA A 260 15.47 29.74 2.03
C ALA A 260 16.84 30.38 2.21
N ALA A 261 17.82 29.96 1.41
CA ALA A 261 19.05 30.73 1.27
C ALA A 261 18.61 32.09 0.72
N GLY A 262 18.67 33.11 1.58
CA GLY A 262 18.16 34.45 1.31
C GLY A 262 18.91 35.10 0.16
N GLY A 263 18.27 35.10 -1.01
CA GLY A 263 18.66 35.87 -2.19
C GLY A 263 17.53 35.83 -3.22
N PRO A 264 17.34 36.87 -4.04
CA PRO A 264 16.39 36.83 -5.14
C PRO A 264 16.77 35.69 -6.11
N ALA A 265 15.80 34.83 -6.44
CA ALA A 265 16.01 33.80 -7.47
C ALA A 265 16.10 34.48 -8.83
N ALA A 266 17.14 34.16 -9.60
CA ALA A 266 17.36 34.70 -10.94
C ALA A 266 16.37 34.12 -11.97
N ALA A 267 15.79 32.95 -11.68
CA ALA A 267 14.76 32.34 -12.50
C ALA A 267 13.69 31.64 -11.65
N ALA A 268 12.49 31.52 -12.22
CA ALA A 268 11.37 30.80 -11.63
C ALA A 268 10.84 29.74 -12.61
N VAL A 269 10.52 28.56 -12.09
CA VAL A 269 9.91 27.44 -12.81
C VAL A 269 8.60 27.09 -12.14
N GLU A 270 7.51 27.19 -12.89
CA GLU A 270 6.21 26.73 -12.43
C GLU A 270 6.04 25.23 -12.75
N ILE A 271 5.49 24.47 -11.81
CA ILE A 271 5.06 23.09 -12.03
C ILE A 271 3.54 23.11 -12.22
N HIS A 272 3.08 22.88 -13.46
CA HIS A 272 1.66 22.91 -13.79
C HIS A 272 1.33 22.04 -15.01
N GLY A 273 0.28 21.23 -14.91
CA GLY A 273 -0.13 20.26 -15.91
C GLY A 273 0.83 19.07 -16.00
N PHE A 274 1.33 18.58 -14.86
CA PHE A 274 2.29 17.47 -14.79
C PHE A 274 3.55 17.73 -15.64
N ARG A 275 4.09 18.95 -15.59
CA ARG A 275 5.34 19.33 -16.24
C ARG A 275 6.02 20.50 -15.54
N PHE A 276 7.34 20.56 -15.64
CA PHE A 276 8.09 21.80 -15.44
C PHE A 276 7.80 22.71 -16.63
N ARG A 277 7.14 23.85 -16.42
CA ARG A 277 6.70 24.75 -17.50
C ARG A 277 7.85 25.35 -18.30
N THR A 278 9.02 25.42 -17.67
CA THR A 278 10.29 25.78 -18.29
C THR A 278 11.20 24.58 -18.16
N ASP A 279 11.40 23.87 -19.27
CA ASP A 279 12.17 22.63 -19.36
C ASP A 279 13.69 22.87 -19.30
N THR A 280 14.16 24.02 -19.79
CA THR A 280 15.56 24.45 -19.65
C THR A 280 15.65 25.85 -19.07
N VAL A 281 16.34 25.99 -17.94
CA VAL A 281 16.65 27.28 -17.31
C VAL A 281 18.14 27.54 -17.42
N THR A 282 18.54 28.76 -17.80
CA THR A 282 19.95 29.18 -17.76
C THR A 282 20.14 30.25 -16.70
N VAL A 283 21.14 30.10 -15.83
CA VAL A 283 21.53 31.07 -14.79
C VAL A 283 23.05 31.23 -14.73
N ALA A 284 23.54 32.30 -14.13
CA ALA A 284 24.95 32.51 -13.87
C ALA A 284 25.43 31.74 -12.62
N VAL A 285 26.74 31.49 -12.54
CA VAL A 285 27.36 30.94 -11.31
C VAL A 285 27.02 31.81 -10.09
N GLY A 286 26.52 31.17 -9.04
CA GLY A 286 26.13 31.80 -7.79
C GLY A 286 24.68 32.29 -7.74
N GLU A 287 23.90 32.09 -8.79
CA GLU A 287 22.47 32.41 -8.83
C GLU A 287 21.60 31.23 -8.35
N ALA A 288 20.33 31.53 -8.04
CA ALA A 288 19.36 30.55 -7.59
C ALA A 288 18.15 30.45 -8.54
N VAL A 289 17.57 29.26 -8.59
CA VAL A 289 16.31 28.98 -9.30
C VAL A 289 15.25 28.62 -8.27
N ARG A 290 14.03 29.15 -8.47
CA ARG A 290 12.86 28.85 -7.65
C ARG A 290 11.87 27.98 -8.43
N TRP A 291 11.42 26.89 -7.83
CA TRP A 291 10.31 26.10 -8.33
C TRP A 291 9.07 26.36 -7.49
N THR A 292 7.90 26.48 -8.12
CA THR A 292 6.60 26.63 -7.45
C THR A 292 5.66 25.57 -7.97
N ASN A 293 5.06 24.79 -7.07
CA ASN A 293 4.02 23.85 -7.45
C ASN A 293 2.67 24.56 -7.61
N ALA A 294 2.15 24.66 -8.85
CA ALA A 294 0.82 25.19 -9.13
C ALA A 294 -0.22 24.09 -9.41
N ASP A 295 0.19 22.83 -9.52
CA ASP A 295 -0.71 21.69 -9.63
C ASP A 295 -1.36 21.34 -8.28
N PRO A 296 -2.58 20.75 -8.29
CA PRO A 296 -3.21 20.24 -7.08
C PRO A 296 -2.52 18.97 -6.54
N LEU A 297 -1.67 18.31 -7.33
CA LEU A 297 -0.89 17.14 -6.92
C LEU A 297 0.49 17.54 -6.40
N GLU A 298 1.03 16.73 -5.48
CA GLU A 298 2.40 16.90 -5.00
C GLU A 298 3.42 16.60 -6.10
N HIS A 299 4.47 17.41 -6.18
CA HIS A 299 5.60 17.21 -7.08
C HIS A 299 6.92 17.23 -6.31
N SER A 300 8.02 16.92 -6.98
CA SER A 300 9.36 17.15 -6.46
C SER A 300 10.27 17.73 -7.53
N VAL A 301 11.38 18.31 -7.08
CA VAL A 301 12.53 18.70 -7.88
C VAL A 301 13.70 17.89 -7.35
N THR A 302 13.98 16.79 -8.01
CA THR A 302 14.98 15.81 -7.61
C THR A 302 16.12 15.82 -8.60
N PHE A 303 17.31 16.20 -8.14
CA PHE A 303 18.53 16.19 -8.93
C PHE A 303 19.37 14.95 -8.63
N ASP A 304 20.17 14.53 -9.61
CA ASP A 304 21.05 13.37 -9.44
C ASP A 304 22.30 13.68 -8.59
N ASP A 305 22.60 14.97 -8.37
CA ASP A 305 23.89 15.46 -7.88
C ASP A 305 23.85 16.14 -6.49
N GLY A 306 22.70 16.16 -5.81
CA GLY A 306 22.59 16.97 -4.59
C GLY A 306 21.20 16.98 -3.95
N PRO A 307 20.96 17.94 -3.02
CA PRO A 307 19.73 17.99 -2.24
C PRO A 307 18.49 18.18 -3.11
N ASP A 308 17.45 17.40 -2.82
CA ASP A 308 16.13 17.47 -3.46
C ASP A 308 15.17 18.40 -2.69
N SER A 309 14.04 18.71 -3.31
CA SER A 309 12.99 19.50 -2.67
C SER A 309 12.16 18.75 -1.63
N GLY A 310 12.34 17.44 -1.51
CA GLY A 310 11.30 16.54 -1.00
C GLY A 310 9.99 16.71 -1.76
N ARG A 311 8.86 16.47 -1.08
CA ARG A 311 7.52 16.71 -1.65
C ARG A 311 7.13 18.18 -1.55
N LEU A 312 6.83 18.77 -2.69
CA LEU A 312 6.22 20.08 -2.84
C LEU A 312 4.71 19.93 -2.92
N ALA A 313 4.01 20.27 -1.85
CA ALA A 313 2.56 20.42 -1.84
C ALA A 313 2.11 21.57 -2.76
N GLN A 314 0.81 21.66 -3.03
CA GLN A 314 0.25 22.76 -3.83
C GLN A 314 0.66 24.12 -3.23
N ARG A 315 1.11 25.04 -4.07
CA ARG A 315 1.67 26.37 -3.76
C ARG A 315 3.01 26.37 -3.00
N ALA A 316 3.54 25.21 -2.61
CA ALA A 316 4.86 25.14 -1.98
C ALA A 316 5.96 25.50 -2.99
N THR A 317 7.05 26.06 -2.49
CA THR A 317 8.19 26.46 -3.31
C THR A 317 9.51 25.91 -2.83
N PHE A 318 10.36 25.53 -3.76
CA PHE A 318 11.73 25.10 -3.53
C PHE A 318 12.70 26.08 -4.18
N VAL A 319 13.83 26.35 -3.54
CA VAL A 319 14.89 27.20 -4.10
C VAL A 319 16.22 26.45 -3.99
N ARG A 320 16.95 26.36 -5.11
CA ARG A 320 18.32 25.82 -5.15
C ARG A 320 19.26 26.87 -5.75
N ARG A 321 20.37 27.13 -5.05
CA ARG A 321 21.50 27.94 -5.53
C ARG A 321 22.50 27.05 -6.27
N PHE A 322 23.09 27.57 -7.34
CA PHE A 322 24.07 26.86 -8.16
C PHE A 322 25.42 27.57 -8.16
N ASP A 323 26.37 27.04 -7.41
CA ASP A 323 27.68 27.68 -7.18
C ASP A 323 28.79 27.20 -8.11
N ARG A 324 28.47 26.32 -9.05
CA ARG A 324 29.42 25.77 -10.01
C ARG A 324 28.80 25.74 -11.41
N ALA A 325 29.57 26.17 -12.40
CA ALA A 325 29.18 26.04 -13.80
C ALA A 325 28.97 24.56 -14.16
N GLY A 326 28.00 24.29 -15.03
CA GLY A 326 27.65 22.93 -15.42
C GLY A 326 26.18 22.77 -15.80
N THR A 327 25.82 21.53 -16.14
CA THR A 327 24.45 21.15 -16.51
C THR A 327 23.89 20.23 -15.44
N TYR A 328 22.74 20.60 -14.89
CA TYR A 328 22.07 19.91 -13.79
C TYR A 328 20.72 19.39 -14.27
N THR A 329 20.62 18.09 -14.48
CA THR A 329 19.36 17.41 -14.81
C THR A 329 18.55 17.16 -13.54
N TYR A 330 17.24 17.35 -13.64
CA TYR A 330 16.33 17.03 -12.55
C TYR A 330 15.03 16.42 -13.07
N HIS A 331 14.35 15.70 -12.18
CA HIS A 331 13.09 15.06 -12.45
C HIS A 331 12.13 15.18 -11.25
N CYS A 332 10.87 14.87 -11.48
CA CYS A 332 9.89 14.68 -10.41
C CYS A 332 9.87 13.20 -10.02
N THR A 333 10.15 12.87 -8.75
CA THR A 333 10.18 11.48 -8.25
C THR A 333 8.82 10.77 -8.37
N PRO A 334 7.67 11.37 -7.99
CA PRO A 334 6.38 10.72 -8.22
C PRO A 334 5.99 10.67 -9.70
N HIS A 335 6.61 11.49 -10.56
CA HIS A 335 6.29 11.59 -11.99
C HIS A 335 7.57 11.60 -12.84
N PRO A 336 8.29 10.46 -12.99
CA PRO A 336 9.65 10.43 -13.57
C PRO A 336 9.77 10.90 -15.03
N TYR A 337 8.64 11.00 -15.73
CA TYR A 337 8.56 11.56 -17.08
C TYR A 337 8.69 13.10 -17.10
N MET A 338 8.42 13.77 -15.97
CA MET A 338 8.68 15.20 -15.81
C MET A 338 10.18 15.41 -15.66
N LYS A 339 10.80 16.03 -16.65
CA LYS A 339 12.24 16.31 -16.67
C LYS A 339 12.49 17.78 -16.92
N GLY A 340 13.55 18.30 -16.31
CA GLY A 340 14.04 19.64 -16.55
C GLY A 340 15.56 19.71 -16.45
N VAL A 341 16.12 20.81 -16.92
CA VAL A 341 17.56 21.06 -16.94
C VAL A 341 17.83 22.48 -16.45
N VAL A 342 18.83 22.63 -15.57
CA VAL A 342 19.44 23.93 -15.26
C VAL A 342 20.84 23.97 -15.88
N VAL A 343 21.12 24.97 -16.70
CA VAL A 343 22.43 25.24 -17.28
C VAL A 343 23.05 26.44 -16.57
N VAL A 344 24.21 26.25 -15.97
CA VAL A 344 24.91 27.27 -15.18
C VAL A 344 26.16 27.70 -15.93
N ARG A 345 26.27 28.98 -16.25
CA ARG A 345 27.33 29.55 -17.09
C ARG A 345 28.16 30.59 -16.37
#